data_AF-A0A352M5T0-F1
#
_entry.id   AF-A0A352M5T0-F1
#
_cell.length_a   1.000
_cell.length_b   1.000
_cell.length_c   1.000
_cell.angle_alpha   90.00
_cell.angle_beta   90.00
_cell.angle_gamma   90.00
#
_symmetry.space_group_name_H-M   'P 1'
#
loop_
_entity.id
_entity.type
_entity.pdbx_description
1 polymer ?
#
loop_
_entity_poly.entity_id
_entity_poly.type
_entity_poly.pdbx_seq_one_letter_code
_entity_poly.pdbx_strand_id
1 'polypeptide(L)'
;MRNRLLIAIMLIVMMFATTAFAQTSQTITLKSGFNFASFTTAISITPQQLLTLNSNIEDVYLYSAAAGSFLSVKDGTLTSLAAGKGYIVKNSSGTETSVTVSGTAISTIGSITLKSGFNLIGFSKVPTTAVTFSSLMASYSTIKGLYKWSPAAGAFLQVVRDASGTVTLLDGSDPTFKAGESYFFNVTADTTVNYDGTSIVVGASPVDPTAKAAEITGTINSAAGMAELGLNYQTSGEAFDVTLVDSDGNAVPSISLDAAETNPKVVNDGQSYSFKVKDFTKAYKVIAKAKVTANKMVSVFVGKVKADEKITNRDVTPISTAISMIYADPTKEASAFKADEELKKADANFQK
;
A
#
# COMPACT_ATOMS: atom_id res chain seq x y z
N MET A 1 10.71 -59.16 -23.52
CA MET A 1 11.27 -58.38 -22.38
C MET A 1 11.90 -57.05 -22.83
N ARG A 2 12.67 -57.00 -23.93
CA ARG A 2 13.33 -55.78 -24.45
C ARG A 2 12.41 -54.55 -24.66
N ASN A 3 11.19 -54.74 -25.20
CA ASN A 3 10.25 -53.63 -25.41
C ASN A 3 9.63 -53.10 -24.11
N ARG A 4 9.51 -53.92 -23.06
CA ARG A 4 8.99 -53.50 -21.75
C ARG A 4 10.02 -52.68 -20.96
N LEU A 5 11.31 -52.99 -21.16
CA LEU A 5 12.42 -52.23 -20.57
C LEU A 5 12.55 -50.83 -21.20
N LEU A 6 12.41 -50.72 -22.52
CA LEU A 6 12.42 -49.43 -23.24
C LEU A 6 11.30 -48.50 -22.80
N ILE A 7 10.08 -49.02 -22.61
CA ILE A 7 8.93 -48.24 -22.13
C ILE A 7 9.16 -47.75 -20.70
N ALA A 8 9.71 -48.58 -19.82
CA ALA A 8 10.02 -48.21 -18.44
C ALA A 8 11.08 -47.10 -18.36
N ILE A 9 12.13 -47.16 -19.19
CA ILE A 9 13.16 -46.12 -19.26
C ILE A 9 12.59 -44.79 -19.77
N MET A 10 11.71 -44.84 -20.78
CA MET A 10 11.07 -43.63 -21.33
C MET A 10 10.13 -42.96 -20.32
N LEU A 11 9.40 -43.76 -19.53
CA LEU A 11 8.56 -43.29 -18.42
C LEU A 11 9.38 -42.65 -17.30
N ILE A 12 10.51 -43.25 -16.92
CA ILE A 12 11.42 -42.68 -15.92
C ILE A 12 12.00 -41.34 -16.41
N VAL A 13 12.40 -41.24 -17.69
CA VAL A 13 12.89 -39.98 -18.28
C VAL A 13 11.79 -38.90 -18.31
N MET A 14 10.53 -39.26 -18.56
CA MET A 14 9.40 -38.32 -18.45
C MET A 14 9.10 -37.90 -16.99
N MET A 15 9.35 -38.76 -16.01
CA MET A 15 9.21 -38.41 -14.59
C MET A 15 10.34 -37.50 -14.08
N PHE A 16 11.47 -37.42 -14.80
CA PHE A 16 12.55 -36.46 -14.58
C PHE A 16 12.44 -35.20 -15.47
N ALA A 17 11.39 -35.07 -16.28
CA ALA A 17 11.11 -33.82 -16.98
C ALA A 17 10.74 -32.77 -15.93
N THR A 18 11.72 -31.93 -15.62
CA THR A 18 11.63 -30.83 -14.65
C THR A 18 10.36 -30.03 -14.87
N THR A 19 9.68 -29.67 -13.80
CA THR A 19 8.58 -28.71 -13.81
C THR A 19 9.08 -27.41 -14.47
N ALA A 20 8.70 -27.18 -15.72
CA ALA A 20 8.94 -25.90 -16.38
C ALA A 20 8.07 -24.87 -15.68
N PHE A 21 8.68 -24.03 -14.83
CA PHE A 21 8.02 -22.85 -14.32
C PHE A 21 7.64 -21.97 -15.51
N ALA A 22 6.42 -21.45 -15.53
CA ALA A 22 5.98 -20.51 -16.55
C ALA A 22 6.93 -19.29 -16.53
N GLN A 23 7.83 -19.23 -17.51
CA GLN A 23 8.80 -18.17 -17.65
C GLN A 23 8.10 -16.96 -18.27
N THR A 24 8.21 -15.81 -17.60
CA THR A 24 7.75 -14.52 -18.09
C THR A 24 8.96 -13.74 -18.61
N SER A 25 8.79 -12.95 -19.66
CA SER A 25 9.83 -12.07 -20.17
C SER A 25 9.43 -10.61 -20.01
N GLN A 26 10.43 -9.77 -19.77
CA GLN A 26 10.33 -8.32 -19.80
C GLN A 26 11.21 -7.81 -20.95
N THR A 27 10.67 -6.93 -21.78
CA THR A 27 11.48 -6.18 -22.75
C THR A 27 11.77 -4.80 -22.18
N ILE A 28 13.05 -4.44 -22.08
CA ILE A 28 13.53 -3.13 -21.66
C ILE A 28 14.02 -2.40 -22.90
N THR A 29 13.46 -1.22 -23.17
CA THR A 29 13.91 -0.35 -24.25
C THR A 29 14.93 0.65 -23.70
N LEU A 30 16.14 0.63 -24.25
CA LEU A 30 17.26 1.46 -23.81
C LEU A 30 17.55 2.53 -24.88
N LYS A 31 17.34 3.80 -24.52
CA LYS A 31 17.83 4.95 -25.29
C LYS A 31 19.35 5.05 -25.19
N SER A 32 19.99 5.88 -26.00
CA SER A 32 21.42 6.15 -25.87
C SER A 32 21.75 6.75 -24.49
N GLY A 33 22.85 6.34 -23.87
CA GLY A 33 23.27 6.81 -22.55
C GLY A 33 22.54 6.12 -21.41
N PHE A 34 22.19 6.88 -20.36
CA PHE A 34 21.62 6.34 -19.12
C PHE A 34 20.11 6.10 -19.23
N ASN A 35 19.66 4.94 -18.75
CA ASN A 35 18.26 4.53 -18.70
C ASN A 35 17.91 4.05 -17.30
N PHE A 36 16.79 4.51 -16.75
CA PHE A 36 16.36 4.18 -15.39
C PHE A 36 15.26 3.11 -15.45
N ALA A 37 15.61 1.88 -15.06
CA ALA A 37 14.79 0.70 -15.27
C ALA A 37 14.68 -0.15 -14.00
N SER A 38 13.57 -0.87 -13.88
CA SER A 38 13.33 -1.89 -12.85
C SER A 38 12.89 -3.19 -13.52
N PHE A 39 13.05 -4.30 -12.82
CA PHE A 39 12.63 -5.60 -13.33
C PHE A 39 11.20 -5.92 -12.92
N THR A 40 10.33 -6.21 -13.88
CA THR A 40 8.92 -6.61 -13.65
C THR A 40 8.75 -8.12 -13.47
N THR A 41 9.84 -8.87 -13.51
CA THR A 41 9.91 -10.32 -13.32
C THR A 41 10.99 -10.65 -12.29
N ALA A 42 10.85 -11.75 -11.56
CA ALA A 42 11.88 -12.22 -10.65
C ALA A 42 13.07 -12.73 -11.49
N ILE A 43 14.16 -11.97 -11.44
CA ILE A 43 15.36 -12.18 -12.24
C ILE A 43 16.12 -13.39 -11.69
N SER A 44 16.48 -14.31 -12.57
CA SER A 44 17.34 -15.47 -12.24
C SER A 44 18.77 -15.36 -12.79
N ILE A 45 19.07 -14.30 -13.55
CA ILE A 45 20.40 -14.04 -14.10
C ILE A 45 21.23 -13.14 -13.18
N THR A 46 22.55 -13.31 -13.23
CA THR A 46 23.49 -12.45 -12.52
C THR A 46 23.68 -11.10 -13.24
N PRO A 47 24.17 -10.06 -12.56
CA PRO A 47 24.50 -8.80 -13.22
C PRO A 47 25.50 -8.95 -14.38
N GLN A 48 26.51 -9.81 -14.26
CA GLN A 48 27.45 -10.10 -15.35
C GLN A 48 26.75 -10.76 -16.54
N GLN A 49 25.82 -11.70 -16.31
CA GLN A 49 25.01 -12.29 -17.38
C GLN A 49 24.13 -11.25 -18.08
N LEU A 50 23.59 -10.27 -17.35
CA LEU A 50 22.83 -9.18 -17.94
C LEU A 50 23.66 -8.38 -18.96
N LEU A 51 24.93 -8.06 -18.68
CA LEU A 51 25.82 -7.41 -19.66
C LEU A 51 26.02 -8.25 -20.93
N THR A 52 25.99 -9.58 -20.80
CA THR A 52 26.16 -10.48 -21.96
C THR A 52 24.91 -10.62 -22.82
N LEU A 53 23.73 -10.18 -22.34
CA LEU A 53 22.49 -10.24 -23.13
C LEU A 53 22.54 -9.31 -24.35
N ASN A 54 23.28 -8.20 -24.25
CA ASN A 54 23.46 -7.26 -25.34
C ASN A 54 24.76 -6.47 -25.17
N SER A 55 25.64 -6.53 -26.17
CA SER A 55 26.95 -5.87 -26.15
C SER A 55 26.90 -4.34 -26.06
N ASN A 56 25.75 -3.74 -26.34
CA ASN A 56 25.54 -2.29 -26.20
C ASN A 56 25.29 -1.88 -24.74
N ILE A 57 25.05 -2.82 -23.82
CA ILE A 57 25.00 -2.50 -22.40
C ILE A 57 26.44 -2.29 -21.93
N GLU A 58 26.78 -1.03 -21.67
CA GLU A 58 28.10 -0.66 -21.21
C GLU A 58 28.30 -1.02 -19.74
N ASP A 59 27.32 -0.70 -18.89
CA ASP A 59 27.35 -1.00 -17.46
C ASP A 59 25.93 -0.92 -16.86
N VAL A 60 25.77 -1.48 -15.67
CA VAL A 60 24.53 -1.38 -14.88
C VAL A 60 24.88 -0.91 -13.48
N TYR A 61 24.16 0.10 -13.01
CA TYR A 61 24.36 0.69 -11.70
C TYR A 61 23.15 0.50 -10.78
N LEU A 62 23.43 0.39 -9.49
CA LEU A 62 22.45 0.48 -8.41
C LEU A 62 22.89 1.56 -7.44
N TYR A 63 22.04 2.51 -7.09
CA TYR A 63 22.36 3.45 -6.01
C TYR A 63 22.14 2.79 -4.64
N SER A 64 23.19 2.69 -3.84
CA SER A 64 23.11 2.22 -2.45
C SER A 64 22.99 3.42 -1.52
N ALA A 65 21.79 3.70 -1.03
CA ALA A 65 21.56 4.79 -0.07
C ALA A 65 22.32 4.59 1.25
N ALA A 66 22.56 3.33 1.65
CA ALA A 66 23.35 3.01 2.82
C ALA A 66 24.85 3.32 2.65
N ALA A 67 25.38 3.17 1.43
CA ALA A 67 26.79 3.48 1.11
C ALA A 67 26.98 4.91 0.58
N GLY A 68 25.88 5.59 0.22
CA GLY A 68 25.92 6.90 -0.44
C GLY A 68 26.54 6.89 -1.84
N SER A 69 26.66 5.72 -2.47
CA SER A 69 27.40 5.53 -3.73
C SER A 69 26.69 4.59 -4.70
N PHE A 70 27.13 4.62 -5.97
CA PHE A 70 26.68 3.68 -6.99
C PHE A 70 27.50 2.39 -6.94
N LEU A 71 26.81 1.26 -6.93
CA LEU A 71 27.38 -0.06 -7.19
C LEU A 71 27.32 -0.31 -8.70
N SER A 72 28.36 -0.90 -9.27
CA SER A 72 28.52 -1.17 -10.71
C SER A 72 28.78 -2.66 -10.97
N VAL A 73 28.31 -3.17 -12.11
CA VAL A 73 28.63 -4.53 -12.54
C VAL A 73 30.08 -4.64 -12.98
N LYS A 74 30.59 -3.64 -13.73
CA LYS A 74 31.98 -3.61 -14.20
C LYS A 74 32.98 -3.53 -13.06
N ASP A 75 32.67 -2.78 -12.01
CA ASP A 75 33.52 -2.67 -10.82
C ASP A 75 33.33 -3.86 -9.86
N GLY A 76 32.42 -4.79 -10.17
CA GLY A 76 32.14 -5.99 -9.37
C GLY A 76 31.41 -5.72 -8.06
N THR A 77 31.00 -4.48 -7.80
CA THR A 77 30.31 -4.09 -6.55
C THR A 77 28.81 -4.37 -6.58
N LEU A 78 28.21 -4.44 -7.77
CA LEU A 78 26.84 -4.93 -7.97
C LEU A 78 26.86 -6.44 -8.25
N THR A 79 26.48 -7.23 -7.25
CA THR A 79 26.58 -8.70 -7.28
C THR A 79 25.24 -9.42 -7.44
N SER A 80 24.11 -8.72 -7.27
CA SER A 80 22.77 -9.30 -7.38
C SER A 80 21.77 -8.38 -8.06
N LEU A 81 20.80 -8.99 -8.75
CA LEU A 81 19.64 -8.32 -9.32
C LEU A 81 18.39 -8.79 -8.59
N ALA A 82 17.44 -7.88 -8.39
CA ALA A 82 16.18 -8.18 -7.72
C ALA A 82 15.07 -7.27 -8.24
N ALA A 83 13.84 -7.76 -8.10
CA ALA A 83 12.66 -6.92 -8.23
C ALA A 83 12.59 -5.89 -7.08
N GLY A 84 11.91 -4.78 -7.32
CA GLY A 84 11.78 -3.67 -6.37
C GLY A 84 13.01 -2.79 -6.22
N LYS A 85 14.10 -3.11 -6.92
CA LYS A 85 15.32 -2.31 -6.97
C LYS A 85 15.35 -1.49 -8.25
N GLY A 86 15.83 -0.26 -8.14
CA GLY A 86 15.98 0.61 -9.30
C GLY A 86 17.40 0.58 -9.85
N TYR A 87 17.51 0.42 -11.16
CA TYR A 87 18.79 0.29 -11.85
C TYR A 87 18.98 1.40 -12.88
N ILE A 88 20.24 1.75 -13.10
CA ILE A 88 20.64 2.63 -14.20
C ILE A 88 21.40 1.78 -15.20
N VAL A 89 20.85 1.59 -16.40
CA VAL A 89 21.46 0.82 -17.48
C VAL A 89 22.06 1.80 -18.48
N LYS A 90 23.38 1.75 -18.67
CA LYS A 90 24.08 2.59 -19.63
C LYS A 90 24.16 1.86 -20.97
N ASN A 91 23.57 2.43 -22.00
CA ASN A 91 23.64 1.97 -23.38
C ASN A 91 24.72 2.78 -24.12
N SER A 92 25.76 2.12 -24.61
CA SER A 92 26.84 2.73 -25.39
C SER A 92 26.46 3.00 -26.85
N SER A 93 25.36 2.42 -27.34
CA SER A 93 24.89 2.67 -28.70
C SER A 93 24.39 4.11 -28.84
N GLY A 94 24.64 4.72 -30.00
CA GLY A 94 24.01 5.98 -30.42
C GLY A 94 22.52 5.83 -30.76
N THR A 95 22.01 4.60 -30.79
CA THR A 95 20.62 4.28 -31.13
C THR A 95 19.91 3.53 -30.01
N GLU A 96 18.58 3.52 -30.08
CA GLU A 96 17.75 2.69 -29.21
C GLU A 96 18.07 1.20 -29.38
N THR A 97 18.07 0.46 -28.28
CA THR A 97 18.29 -0.98 -28.25
C THR A 97 17.30 -1.63 -27.28
N SER A 98 16.75 -2.79 -27.66
CA SER A 98 15.86 -3.57 -26.79
C SER A 98 16.60 -4.75 -26.17
N VAL A 99 16.38 -4.97 -24.88
CA VAL A 99 16.95 -6.08 -24.12
C VAL A 99 15.81 -6.89 -23.51
N THR A 100 15.75 -8.16 -23.86
CA THR A 100 14.76 -9.08 -23.28
C THR A 100 15.37 -9.81 -22.11
N VAL A 101 14.79 -9.62 -20.93
CA VAL A 101 15.20 -10.31 -19.72
C VAL A 101 14.13 -11.33 -19.35
N SER A 102 14.58 -12.55 -19.05
CA SER A 102 13.69 -13.62 -18.63
C SER A 102 13.66 -13.75 -17.11
N GLY A 103 12.51 -14.14 -16.58
CA GLY A 103 12.32 -14.40 -15.17
C GLY A 103 11.02 -15.13 -14.88
N THR A 104 10.63 -15.18 -13.62
CA THR A 104 9.31 -15.70 -13.21
C THR A 104 8.38 -14.57 -12.81
N ALA A 105 7.07 -14.83 -12.83
CA ALA A 105 6.08 -13.85 -12.42
C ALA A 105 6.25 -13.47 -10.94
N ILE A 106 6.11 -12.18 -10.62
CA ILE A 106 6.18 -11.69 -9.25
C ILE A 106 4.76 -11.40 -8.75
N SER A 107 4.38 -12.02 -7.63
CA SER A 107 3.13 -11.70 -6.94
C SER A 107 3.31 -10.55 -5.93
N THR A 108 4.42 -10.55 -5.19
CA THR A 108 4.73 -9.59 -4.12
C THR A 108 6.18 -9.13 -4.18
N ILE A 109 6.41 -7.87 -3.80
CA ILE A 109 7.74 -7.24 -3.67
C ILE A 109 8.10 -7.10 -2.19
N GLY A 110 7.11 -6.87 -1.34
CA GLY A 110 7.29 -6.50 0.05
C GLY A 110 7.63 -5.02 0.23
N SER A 111 7.81 -4.64 1.49
CA SER A 111 8.21 -3.28 1.86
C SER A 111 9.69 -3.03 1.55
N ILE A 112 9.96 -1.91 0.90
CA ILE A 112 11.30 -1.44 0.57
C ILE A 112 11.71 -0.39 1.59
N THR A 113 12.80 -0.64 2.33
CA THR A 113 13.36 0.33 3.26
C THR A 113 14.06 1.45 2.52
N LEU A 114 13.75 2.69 2.91
CA LEU A 114 14.39 3.92 2.46
C LEU A 114 15.21 4.51 3.60
N LYS A 115 16.37 5.08 3.27
CA LYS A 115 17.19 5.86 4.19
C LYS A 115 16.87 7.34 4.04
N SER A 116 17.07 8.13 5.09
CA SER A 116 17.05 9.59 4.97
C SER A 116 17.95 10.06 3.82
N GLY A 117 17.45 10.99 3.00
CA GLY A 117 18.10 11.43 1.75
C GLY A 117 17.60 10.68 0.51
N PHE A 118 18.47 10.57 -0.50
CA PHE A 118 18.12 9.98 -1.79
C PHE A 118 18.10 8.44 -1.74
N ASN A 119 17.14 7.85 -2.46
CA ASN A 119 17.01 6.41 -2.65
C ASN A 119 16.58 6.16 -4.09
N LEU A 120 17.20 5.20 -4.79
CA LEU A 120 16.75 4.78 -6.11
C LEU A 120 15.83 3.58 -5.99
N ILE A 121 14.54 3.78 -6.28
CA ILE A 121 13.50 2.76 -6.16
C ILE A 121 13.05 2.36 -7.55
N GLY A 122 12.95 1.05 -7.78
CA GLY A 122 12.42 0.50 -9.02
C GLY A 122 11.02 -0.04 -8.82
N PHE A 123 10.08 0.33 -9.69
CA PHE A 123 8.71 -0.16 -9.62
C PHE A 123 8.54 -1.39 -10.50
N SER A 124 8.61 -2.57 -9.92
CA SER A 124 8.39 -3.85 -10.63
C SER A 124 6.94 -4.09 -11.03
N LYS A 125 6.02 -3.46 -10.29
CA LYS A 125 4.61 -3.35 -10.58
C LYS A 125 4.15 -1.97 -10.14
N VAL A 126 3.00 -1.54 -10.60
CA VAL A 126 2.38 -0.29 -10.15
C VAL A 126 0.94 -0.53 -9.74
N PRO A 127 0.41 0.33 -8.85
CA PRO A 127 -1.02 0.35 -8.55
C PRO A 127 -1.89 0.42 -9.81
N THR A 128 -3.10 -0.13 -9.72
CA THR A 128 -4.08 -0.09 -10.81
C THR A 128 -4.50 1.32 -11.18
N THR A 129 -4.45 2.26 -10.22
CA THR A 129 -4.71 3.67 -10.46
C THR A 129 -3.39 4.41 -10.66
N ALA A 130 -3.31 5.22 -11.71
CA ALA A 130 -2.14 6.06 -11.95
C ALA A 130 -1.95 7.04 -10.80
N VAL A 131 -0.78 6.99 -10.14
CA VAL A 131 -0.38 7.92 -9.08
C VAL A 131 0.61 8.90 -9.66
N THR A 132 0.33 10.19 -9.51
CA THR A 132 1.26 11.28 -9.89
C THR A 132 2.25 11.56 -8.76
N PHE A 133 3.39 12.18 -9.09
CA PHE A 133 4.37 12.58 -8.08
C PHE A 133 3.79 13.59 -7.12
N SER A 134 3.10 14.63 -7.63
CA SER A 134 2.52 15.66 -6.78
C SER A 134 1.46 15.09 -5.84
N SER A 135 0.59 14.18 -6.31
CA SER A 135 -0.43 13.54 -5.47
C SER A 135 0.19 12.69 -4.37
N LEU A 136 1.24 11.92 -4.69
CA LEU A 136 1.91 11.09 -3.68
C LEU A 136 2.58 11.97 -2.64
N MET A 137 3.27 13.02 -3.07
CA MET A 137 3.90 13.95 -2.16
C MET A 137 2.87 14.65 -1.28
N ALA A 138 1.74 15.11 -1.82
CA ALA A 138 0.68 15.73 -1.02
C ALA A 138 0.20 14.82 0.13
N SER A 139 0.14 13.50 -0.10
CA SER A 139 -0.24 12.51 0.92
C SER A 139 0.86 12.22 1.96
N TYR A 140 2.14 12.39 1.61
CA TYR A 140 3.27 11.99 2.47
C TYR A 140 4.28 13.13 2.65
N SER A 141 4.24 13.77 3.83
CA SER A 141 5.16 14.86 4.21
C SER A 141 6.62 14.42 4.32
N THR A 142 6.86 13.13 4.56
CA THR A 142 8.21 12.55 4.61
C THR A 142 8.96 12.64 3.28
N ILE A 143 8.24 12.74 2.15
CA ILE A 143 8.85 12.88 0.82
C ILE A 143 9.18 14.35 0.57
N LYS A 144 10.48 14.66 0.43
CA LYS A 144 11.00 15.98 0.05
C LYS A 144 11.00 16.20 -1.45
N GLY A 145 11.21 15.14 -2.22
CA GLY A 145 11.21 15.23 -3.67
C GLY A 145 11.19 13.87 -4.36
N LEU A 146 10.68 13.88 -5.59
CA LEU A 146 10.60 12.75 -6.50
C LEU A 146 11.18 13.15 -7.85
N TYR A 147 12.00 12.27 -8.43
CA TYR A 147 12.78 12.57 -9.62
C TYR A 147 12.69 11.43 -10.62
N LYS A 148 12.29 11.76 -11.86
CA LYS A 148 12.23 10.83 -12.99
C LYS A 148 13.24 11.25 -14.04
N TRP A 149 14.16 10.37 -14.42
CA TRP A 149 15.04 10.65 -15.56
C TRP A 149 14.24 10.70 -16.86
N SER A 150 14.44 11.74 -17.65
CA SER A 150 13.90 11.87 -19.00
C SER A 150 15.05 11.81 -20.01
N PRO A 151 15.25 10.68 -20.71
CA PRO A 151 16.26 10.59 -21.76
C PRO A 151 16.05 11.64 -22.87
N ALA A 152 14.79 12.01 -23.14
CA ALA A 152 14.46 13.02 -24.14
C ALA A 152 14.91 14.43 -23.73
N ALA A 153 14.87 14.75 -22.44
CA ALA A 153 15.32 16.03 -21.91
C ALA A 153 16.82 16.02 -21.49
N GLY A 154 17.42 14.84 -21.35
CA GLY A 154 18.75 14.69 -20.75
C GLY A 154 18.82 15.18 -19.30
N ALA A 155 17.69 15.19 -18.60
CA ALA A 155 17.54 15.77 -17.27
C ALA A 155 16.50 15.00 -16.44
N PHE A 156 16.49 15.26 -15.13
CA PHE A 156 15.43 14.79 -14.25
C PHE A 156 14.22 15.72 -14.31
N LEU A 157 13.03 15.15 -14.45
CA LEU A 157 11.76 15.78 -14.13
C LEU A 157 11.55 15.69 -12.62
N GLN A 158 11.29 16.83 -11.98
CA GLN A 158 11.40 16.98 -10.53
C GLN A 158 10.12 17.57 -9.95
N VAL A 159 9.62 16.90 -8.93
CA VAL A 159 8.58 17.44 -8.04
C VAL A 159 9.20 17.49 -6.65
N VAL A 160 9.22 18.66 -6.03
CA VAL A 160 9.91 18.92 -4.77
C VAL A 160 9.01 19.67 -3.80
N ARG A 161 9.33 19.63 -2.50
CA ARG A 161 8.80 20.58 -1.54
C ARG A 161 9.71 21.80 -1.50
N ASP A 162 9.11 22.98 -1.59
CA ASP A 162 9.82 24.23 -1.36
C ASP A 162 10.11 24.46 0.14
N ALA A 163 10.71 25.61 0.47
CA ALA A 163 11.02 25.98 1.84
C ALA A 163 9.77 26.15 2.74
N SER A 164 8.59 26.37 2.14
CA SER A 164 7.30 26.47 2.83
C SER A 164 6.61 25.11 3.02
N GLY A 165 7.19 24.03 2.46
CA GLY A 165 6.62 22.69 2.48
C GLY A 165 5.62 22.43 1.35
N THR A 166 5.44 23.38 0.42
CA THR A 166 4.48 23.27 -0.68
C THR A 166 5.04 22.42 -1.81
N VAL A 167 4.24 21.51 -2.35
CA VAL A 167 4.63 20.64 -3.47
C VAL A 167 4.66 21.46 -4.75
N THR A 168 5.82 21.49 -5.41
CA THR A 168 6.11 22.30 -6.59
C THR A 168 6.69 21.42 -7.70
N LEU A 169 6.17 21.58 -8.91
CA LEU A 169 6.69 20.96 -10.13
C LEU A 169 7.72 21.90 -10.73
N LEU A 170 9.01 21.54 -10.72
CA LEU A 170 10.05 22.43 -11.22
C LEU A 170 10.09 22.50 -12.75
N ASP A 171 9.74 21.40 -13.41
CA ASP A 171 9.79 21.26 -14.87
C ASP A 171 8.41 21.37 -15.53
N GLY A 172 7.39 21.81 -14.78
CA GLY A 172 5.99 21.92 -15.24
C GLY A 172 5.30 20.59 -15.57
N SER A 173 6.00 19.46 -15.43
CA SER A 173 5.49 18.11 -15.68
C SER A 173 5.26 17.37 -14.37
N ASP A 174 4.18 16.59 -14.30
CA ASP A 174 3.88 15.72 -13.16
C ASP A 174 3.93 14.24 -13.58
N PRO A 175 5.06 13.56 -13.40
CA PRO A 175 5.21 12.18 -13.81
C PRO A 175 4.27 11.24 -13.06
N THR A 176 3.85 10.17 -13.74
CA THR A 176 3.18 9.02 -13.10
C THR A 176 4.13 7.85 -12.95
N PHE A 177 3.92 7.05 -11.91
CA PHE A 177 4.66 5.80 -11.71
C PHE A 177 4.21 4.74 -12.73
N LYS A 178 5.19 4.07 -13.33
CA LYS A 178 5.03 2.97 -14.30
C LYS A 178 5.86 1.75 -13.90
N ALA A 179 5.32 0.57 -14.18
CA ALA A 179 6.04 -0.68 -14.00
C ALA A 179 7.25 -0.73 -14.96
N GLY A 180 8.37 -1.27 -14.49
CA GLY A 180 9.62 -1.36 -15.22
C GLY A 180 10.48 -0.10 -15.21
N GLU A 181 10.03 0.99 -14.56
CA GLU A 181 10.79 2.24 -14.43
C GLU A 181 11.34 2.42 -13.01
N SER A 182 12.32 3.31 -12.86
CA SER A 182 12.92 3.68 -11.57
C SER A 182 12.95 5.18 -11.33
N TYR A 183 12.90 5.56 -10.06
CA TYR A 183 12.77 6.94 -9.61
C TYR A 183 13.62 7.18 -8.38
N PHE A 184 14.17 8.38 -8.27
CA PHE A 184 14.76 8.80 -7.00
C PHE A 184 13.68 9.34 -6.07
N PHE A 185 13.73 8.89 -4.82
CA PHE A 185 12.97 9.41 -3.70
C PHE A 185 13.94 10.11 -2.76
N ASN A 186 13.71 11.38 -2.48
CA ASN A 186 14.40 12.11 -1.43
C ASN A 186 13.48 12.20 -0.21
N VAL A 187 13.83 11.56 0.89
CA VAL A 187 13.01 11.49 2.10
C VAL A 187 13.67 12.15 3.31
N THR A 188 12.88 12.68 4.24
CA THR A 188 13.38 13.38 5.43
C THR A 188 13.96 12.43 6.48
N ALA A 189 13.43 11.22 6.58
CA ALA A 189 13.79 10.23 7.58
C ALA A 189 13.76 8.82 6.97
N ASP A 190 14.38 7.88 7.68
CA ASP A 190 14.25 6.47 7.35
C ASP A 190 12.77 6.06 7.35
N THR A 191 12.35 5.34 6.31
CA THR A 191 10.96 4.98 6.10
C THR A 191 10.85 3.72 5.25
N THR A 192 9.63 3.32 4.90
CA THR A 192 9.38 2.23 3.96
C THR A 192 8.44 2.66 2.86
N VAL A 193 8.62 2.10 1.66
CA VAL A 193 7.67 2.18 0.56
C VAL A 193 7.13 0.79 0.26
N ASN A 194 5.83 0.67 0.10
CA ASN A 194 5.17 -0.56 -0.36
C ASN A 194 4.17 -0.21 -1.45
N TYR A 195 4.13 -1.00 -2.51
CA TYR A 195 3.19 -0.84 -3.63
C TYR A 195 2.63 -2.21 -4.06
N ASP A 196 2.55 -3.16 -3.11
CA ASP A 196 1.97 -4.46 -3.39
C ASP A 196 0.46 -4.45 -3.53
N GLY A 197 -0.21 -3.48 -2.91
CA GLY A 197 -1.64 -3.25 -2.99
C GLY A 197 -2.06 -2.36 -4.17
N THR A 198 -3.20 -1.69 -4.01
CA THR A 198 -3.80 -0.80 -5.03
C THR A 198 -3.33 0.64 -4.93
N SER A 199 -2.34 0.94 -4.08
CA SER A 199 -1.76 2.28 -3.90
C SER A 199 -0.29 2.18 -3.50
N ILE A 200 0.42 3.31 -3.58
CA ILE A 200 1.79 3.45 -3.05
C ILE A 200 1.66 3.95 -1.61
N VAL A 201 2.19 3.19 -0.66
CA VAL A 201 2.18 3.51 0.77
C VAL A 201 3.58 3.88 1.22
N VAL A 202 3.71 4.98 1.97
CA VAL A 202 4.97 5.43 2.57
C VAL A 202 4.81 5.57 4.08
N GLY A 203 5.72 4.99 4.87
CA GLY A 203 5.71 5.09 6.33
C GLY A 203 5.12 3.90 7.08
N ALA A 204 5.20 3.99 8.42
CA ALA A 204 4.98 2.90 9.38
C ALA A 204 3.52 2.42 9.41
N SER A 205 3.21 1.48 8.52
CA SER A 205 2.85 0.11 8.88
C SER A 205 2.91 -0.72 7.60
N PRO A 206 3.62 -1.86 7.57
CA PRO A 206 3.49 -2.80 6.47
C PRO A 206 2.03 -3.27 6.46
N VAL A 207 1.21 -2.69 5.58
CA VAL A 207 -0.07 -3.31 5.24
C VAL A 207 0.33 -4.55 4.48
N ASP A 208 0.26 -5.71 5.14
CA ASP A 208 0.44 -6.97 4.44
C ASP A 208 -0.66 -7.04 3.37
N PRO A 209 -0.30 -6.96 2.08
CA PRO A 209 -1.28 -6.95 0.99
C PRO A 209 -2.06 -8.28 0.92
N THR A 210 -1.52 -9.34 1.52
CA THR A 210 -2.14 -10.66 1.62
C THR A 210 -2.93 -10.88 2.90
N ALA A 211 -2.77 -10.00 3.90
CA ALA A 211 -3.57 -10.08 5.11
C ALA A 211 -5.04 -9.83 4.77
N LYS A 212 -5.87 -10.78 5.19
CA LYS A 212 -7.32 -10.64 5.08
C LYS A 212 -7.78 -9.50 5.99
N ALA A 213 -8.60 -8.62 5.43
CA ALA A 213 -9.13 -7.49 6.17
C ALA A 213 -9.99 -7.94 7.35
N ALA A 214 -9.90 -7.22 8.46
CA ALA A 214 -10.90 -7.31 9.51
C ALA A 214 -12.19 -6.62 9.05
N GLU A 215 -13.34 -7.14 9.43
CA GLU A 215 -14.64 -6.60 9.07
C GLU A 215 -15.35 -6.06 10.31
N ILE A 216 -15.63 -4.75 10.32
CA ILE A 216 -16.36 -4.05 11.38
C ILE A 216 -17.78 -3.79 10.86
N THR A 217 -18.79 -4.35 11.51
CA THR A 217 -20.20 -4.20 11.10
C THR A 217 -21.10 -3.78 12.26
N GLY A 218 -22.12 -3.00 11.94
CA GLY A 218 -23.12 -2.54 12.89
C GLY A 218 -24.29 -1.87 12.17
N THR A 219 -25.26 -1.42 12.94
CA THR A 219 -26.40 -0.64 12.45
C THR A 219 -26.35 0.78 13.00
N ILE A 220 -26.86 1.74 12.23
CA ILE A 220 -27.16 3.07 12.75
C ILE A 220 -28.55 3.00 13.39
N ASN A 221 -28.64 3.04 14.71
CA ASN A 221 -29.90 3.03 15.45
C ASN A 221 -29.96 4.27 16.34
N SER A 222 -30.10 5.40 15.68
CA SER A 222 -29.88 6.70 16.28
C SER A 222 -31.00 7.07 17.27
N ALA A 223 -32.22 6.55 17.08
CA ALA A 223 -33.35 6.74 17.98
C ALA A 223 -33.36 5.86 19.25
N ALA A 224 -32.42 4.91 19.39
CA ALA A 224 -32.47 3.87 20.42
C ALA A 224 -31.83 4.31 21.76
N GLY A 225 -32.67 4.67 22.74
CA GLY A 225 -32.30 4.84 24.16
C GLY A 225 -31.67 6.18 24.54
N MET A 226 -31.78 6.58 25.82
CA MET A 226 -31.28 7.84 26.41
C MET A 226 -31.96 9.15 25.92
N ALA A 227 -33.30 9.12 25.79
CA ALA A 227 -34.12 10.30 25.47
C ALA A 227 -33.89 11.48 26.42
N GLU A 228 -33.71 11.16 27.70
CA GLU A 228 -33.60 12.12 28.79
C GLU A 228 -32.28 12.90 28.78
N LEU A 229 -31.23 12.37 28.14
CA LEU A 229 -29.96 13.08 27.94
C LEU A 229 -29.93 13.94 26.66
N GLY A 230 -31.05 14.03 25.93
CA GLY A 230 -31.12 14.79 24.67
C GLY A 230 -30.29 14.19 23.54
N LEU A 231 -29.85 12.93 23.68
CA LEU A 231 -29.07 12.21 22.68
C LEU A 231 -29.97 11.46 21.67
N ASN A 232 -31.30 11.48 21.85
CA ASN A 232 -32.25 10.86 20.94
C ASN A 232 -32.48 11.67 19.66
N TYR A 233 -32.70 10.96 18.55
CA TYR A 233 -33.13 11.53 17.29
C TYR A 233 -34.57 11.11 16.97
N GLN A 234 -35.37 12.06 16.47
CA GLN A 234 -36.84 11.93 16.38
C GLN A 234 -37.34 11.58 14.97
N THR A 235 -36.45 11.31 14.01
CA THR A 235 -36.86 11.09 12.60
C THR A 235 -36.22 9.83 12.03
N SER A 236 -37.02 8.77 11.94
CA SER A 236 -36.69 7.57 11.16
C SER A 236 -36.40 7.95 9.70
N GLY A 237 -35.33 7.39 9.13
CA GLY A 237 -34.93 7.62 7.73
C GLY A 237 -33.96 8.77 7.49
N GLU A 238 -33.43 9.43 8.52
CA GLU A 238 -32.35 10.43 8.37
C GLU A 238 -31.07 9.78 7.82
N ALA A 239 -30.39 10.48 6.90
CA ALA A 239 -29.12 10.03 6.33
C ALA A 239 -27.93 10.54 7.15
N PHE A 240 -26.95 9.67 7.36
CA PHE A 240 -25.73 9.93 8.12
C PHE A 240 -24.49 9.75 7.25
N ASP A 241 -23.50 10.62 7.42
CA ASP A 241 -22.14 10.36 7.01
C ASP A 241 -21.46 9.53 8.11
N VAL A 242 -21.34 8.23 7.87
CA VAL A 242 -20.71 7.25 8.75
C VAL A 242 -19.23 7.16 8.39
N THR A 243 -18.38 7.57 9.32
CA THR A 243 -16.93 7.66 9.14
C THR A 243 -16.24 6.72 10.10
N LEU A 244 -15.33 5.89 9.58
CA LEU A 244 -14.37 5.18 10.40
C LEU A 244 -13.19 6.11 10.72
N VAL A 245 -12.87 6.26 11.99
CA VAL A 245 -11.73 7.05 12.48
C VAL A 245 -10.80 6.17 13.33
N ASP A 246 -9.54 6.57 13.44
CA ASP A 246 -8.64 6.01 14.44
C ASP A 246 -8.90 6.57 15.85
N SER A 247 -8.19 6.05 16.86
CA SER A 247 -8.33 6.48 18.25
C SER A 247 -8.06 7.96 18.50
N ASP A 248 -7.31 8.60 17.62
CA ASP A 248 -6.98 10.03 17.69
C ASP A 248 -8.06 10.89 17.00
N GLY A 249 -9.06 10.27 16.39
CA GLY A 249 -10.16 10.92 15.70
C GLY A 249 -9.88 11.26 14.24
N ASN A 250 -8.75 10.80 13.68
CA ASN A 250 -8.45 11.02 12.26
C ASN A 250 -9.22 10.03 11.40
N ALA A 251 -9.78 10.49 10.29
CA ALA A 251 -10.41 9.61 9.32
C ALA A 251 -9.43 8.54 8.84
N VAL A 252 -9.84 7.27 8.90
CA VAL A 252 -9.00 6.16 8.45
C VAL A 252 -8.76 6.32 6.96
N PRO A 253 -7.50 6.45 6.52
CA PRO A 253 -7.18 6.68 5.13
C PRO A 253 -7.43 5.40 4.31
N SER A 254 -7.69 5.56 3.02
CA SER A 254 -7.96 4.44 2.10
C SER A 254 -6.86 3.36 2.09
N ILE A 255 -5.62 3.72 2.42
CA ILE A 255 -4.48 2.80 2.54
C ILE A 255 -4.64 1.76 3.66
N SER A 256 -5.43 2.09 4.69
CA SER A 256 -5.68 1.23 5.84
C SER A 256 -6.95 0.39 5.66
N LEU A 257 -7.58 0.43 4.48
CA LEU A 257 -8.83 -0.25 4.15
C LEU A 257 -8.62 -1.34 3.09
N ASP A 258 -9.60 -2.25 2.96
CA ASP A 258 -9.61 -3.24 1.89
C ASP A 258 -9.88 -2.62 0.51
N ALA A 259 -9.58 -3.36 -0.56
CA ALA A 259 -9.80 -2.90 -1.91
C ALA A 259 -11.30 -2.59 -2.15
N ALA A 260 -11.57 -1.46 -2.80
CA ALA A 260 -12.92 -0.91 -3.03
C ALA A 260 -13.68 -0.45 -1.77
N GLU A 261 -13.08 -0.51 -0.58
CA GLU A 261 -13.67 0.06 0.61
C GLU A 261 -13.60 1.58 0.60
N THR A 262 -14.68 2.23 1.02
CA THR A 262 -14.82 3.70 1.03
C THR A 262 -15.08 4.20 2.43
N ASN A 263 -14.56 5.38 2.74
CA ASN A 263 -14.72 6.05 4.02
C ASN A 263 -14.70 7.57 3.77
N PRO A 264 -15.77 8.32 4.09
CA PRO A 264 -17.00 7.91 4.79
C PRO A 264 -18.03 7.18 3.89
N LYS A 265 -19.08 6.65 4.50
CA LYS A 265 -20.26 6.03 3.86
C LYS A 265 -21.53 6.82 4.19
N VAL A 266 -22.48 6.87 3.25
CA VAL A 266 -23.81 7.42 3.52
C VAL A 266 -24.75 6.29 3.90
N VAL A 267 -25.32 6.34 5.09
CA VAL A 267 -26.19 5.29 5.65
C VAL A 267 -27.42 5.93 6.28
N ASN A 268 -28.60 5.36 6.04
CA ASN A 268 -29.84 5.82 6.66
C ASN A 268 -30.02 5.19 8.04
N ASP A 269 -30.76 5.87 8.92
CA ASP A 269 -31.20 5.28 10.20
C ASP A 269 -31.90 3.92 10.00
N GLY A 270 -31.56 2.95 10.85
CA GLY A 270 -31.97 1.55 10.78
C GLY A 270 -31.20 0.69 9.77
N GLN A 271 -30.29 1.27 8.98
CA GLN A 271 -29.48 0.52 8.00
C GLN A 271 -28.13 0.10 8.56
N SER A 272 -27.62 -1.00 8.02
CA SER A 272 -26.31 -1.53 8.36
C SER A 272 -25.19 -0.76 7.67
N TYR A 273 -24.03 -0.71 8.33
CA TYR A 273 -22.75 -0.33 7.73
C TYR A 273 -21.74 -1.46 7.90
N SER A 274 -20.69 -1.42 7.08
CA SER A 274 -19.52 -2.30 7.19
C SER A 274 -18.27 -1.48 6.92
N PHE A 275 -17.13 -1.80 7.51
CA PHE A 275 -15.81 -1.33 7.11
C PHE A 275 -14.83 -2.49 7.11
N LYS A 276 -14.09 -2.64 6.02
CA LYS A 276 -12.99 -3.61 5.92
C LYS A 276 -11.65 -2.91 6.10
N VAL A 277 -10.90 -3.27 7.15
CA VAL A 277 -9.64 -2.62 7.54
C VAL A 277 -8.46 -3.58 7.46
N LYS A 278 -7.29 -3.04 7.11
CA LYS A 278 -6.03 -3.79 6.97
C LYS A 278 -4.90 -3.27 7.86
N ASP A 279 -5.11 -2.15 8.55
CA ASP A 279 -4.16 -1.69 9.57
C ASP A 279 -4.58 -2.24 10.94
N PHE A 280 -3.78 -3.16 11.48
CA PHE A 280 -4.03 -3.81 12.78
C PHE A 280 -3.25 -3.17 13.93
N THR A 281 -2.56 -2.06 13.67
CA THR A 281 -1.75 -1.36 14.68
C THR A 281 -2.55 -0.31 15.45
N LYS A 282 -3.70 0.10 14.90
CA LYS A 282 -4.57 1.14 15.45
C LYS A 282 -5.83 0.56 16.10
N ALA A 283 -6.38 1.31 17.04
CA ALA A 283 -7.75 1.13 17.50
C ALA A 283 -8.70 2.03 16.72
N TYR A 284 -9.94 1.58 16.56
CA TYR A 284 -10.92 2.23 15.72
C TYR A 284 -12.12 2.77 16.49
N LYS A 285 -12.79 3.74 15.88
CA LYS A 285 -14.09 4.26 16.29
C LYS A 285 -14.93 4.53 15.04
N VAL A 286 -16.23 4.28 15.12
CA VAL A 286 -17.18 4.67 14.07
C VAL A 286 -17.96 5.88 14.56
N ILE A 287 -18.05 6.90 13.72
CA ILE A 287 -18.77 8.14 13.98
C ILE A 287 -19.83 8.31 12.91
N ALA A 288 -21.08 8.51 13.29
CA ALA A 288 -22.16 8.86 12.37
C ALA A 288 -22.59 10.30 12.61
N LYS A 289 -22.44 11.14 11.58
CA LYS A 289 -22.84 12.55 11.61
C LYS A 289 -24.10 12.74 10.75
N ALA A 290 -25.12 13.36 11.33
CA ALA A 290 -26.35 13.69 10.63
C ALA A 290 -26.10 14.66 9.45
N LYS A 291 -26.68 14.39 8.28
CA LYS A 291 -26.52 15.26 7.09
C LYS A 291 -27.46 16.46 7.07
N VAL A 292 -28.66 16.30 7.62
CA VAL A 292 -29.70 17.36 7.57
C VAL A 292 -29.75 18.19 8.84
N THR A 293 -29.26 17.66 9.96
CA THR A 293 -29.24 18.38 11.22
C THR A 293 -27.83 18.72 11.67
N ALA A 294 -27.51 20.01 11.77
CA ALA A 294 -26.21 20.48 12.22
C ALA A 294 -25.86 19.99 13.65
N ASN A 295 -24.59 19.64 13.87
CA ASN A 295 -23.99 19.27 15.16
C ASN A 295 -24.51 18.00 15.86
N LYS A 296 -25.21 17.12 15.13
CA LYS A 296 -25.66 15.83 15.66
C LYS A 296 -24.71 14.71 15.27
N MET A 297 -24.06 14.09 16.26
CA MET A 297 -23.08 13.03 16.09
C MET A 297 -23.26 11.96 17.15
N VAL A 298 -23.35 10.70 16.72
CA VAL A 298 -23.27 9.52 17.57
C VAL A 298 -22.06 8.69 17.18
N SER A 299 -21.57 7.86 18.09
CA SER A 299 -20.41 7.04 17.84
C SER A 299 -20.40 5.73 18.61
N VAL A 300 -19.53 4.83 18.18
CA VAL A 300 -19.19 3.61 18.90
C VAL A 300 -17.70 3.38 18.77
N PHE A 301 -17.02 3.25 19.90
CA PHE A 301 -15.62 2.82 19.94
C PHE A 301 -15.56 1.35 19.56
N VAL A 302 -14.55 0.93 18.80
CA VAL A 302 -14.42 -0.46 18.35
C VAL A 302 -13.29 -1.16 19.09
N GLY A 303 -12.14 -0.51 19.27
CA GLY A 303 -10.91 -1.14 19.80
C GLY A 303 -9.95 -1.59 18.70
N LYS A 304 -8.89 -2.29 19.08
CA LYS A 304 -7.90 -2.89 18.15
C LYS A 304 -8.45 -4.15 17.50
N VAL A 305 -8.27 -4.28 16.20
CA VAL A 305 -8.76 -5.41 15.41
C VAL A 305 -7.62 -6.26 14.88
N LYS A 306 -7.90 -7.55 14.63
CA LYS A 306 -6.92 -8.51 14.11
C LYS A 306 -7.25 -8.92 12.67
N ALA A 307 -6.26 -9.41 11.95
CA ALA A 307 -6.45 -9.94 10.59
C ALA A 307 -7.54 -11.04 10.56
N ASP A 308 -8.39 -11.01 9.53
CA ASP A 308 -9.55 -11.91 9.34
C ASP A 308 -10.60 -11.88 10.49
N GLU A 309 -10.52 -10.92 11.42
CA GLU A 309 -11.49 -10.80 12.51
C GLU A 309 -12.81 -10.20 12.02
N LYS A 310 -13.93 -10.75 12.50
CA LYS A 310 -15.27 -10.19 12.26
C LYS A 310 -15.83 -9.61 13.54
N ILE A 311 -15.91 -8.29 13.59
CA ILE A 311 -16.45 -7.53 14.71
C ILE A 311 -17.85 -7.08 14.34
N THR A 312 -18.84 -7.85 14.77
CA THR A 312 -20.26 -7.58 14.48
C THR A 312 -20.94 -6.81 15.62
N ASN A 313 -22.15 -6.31 15.35
CA ASN A 313 -23.01 -5.63 16.33
C ASN A 313 -22.33 -4.43 17.01
N ARG A 314 -21.51 -3.69 16.26
CA ARG A 314 -21.02 -2.39 16.70
C ARG A 314 -22.09 -1.34 16.40
N ASP A 315 -23.24 -1.43 17.04
CA ASP A 315 -24.34 -0.51 16.72
C ASP A 315 -24.04 0.91 17.21
N VAL A 316 -24.23 1.88 16.32
CA VAL A 316 -24.08 3.31 16.64
C VAL A 316 -25.40 3.80 17.22
N THR A 317 -25.41 4.00 18.52
CA THR A 317 -26.56 4.39 19.34
C THR A 317 -26.17 5.49 20.32
N PRO A 318 -27.13 6.25 20.88
CA PRO A 318 -26.88 7.14 22.00
C PRO A 318 -26.18 6.47 23.19
N ILE A 319 -26.63 5.27 23.57
CA ILE A 319 -26.05 4.50 24.67
C ILE A 319 -24.62 4.03 24.37
N SER A 320 -24.34 3.53 23.16
CA SER A 320 -22.97 3.18 22.76
C SER A 320 -22.06 4.39 22.75
N THR A 321 -22.59 5.57 22.40
CA THR A 321 -21.85 6.83 22.43
C THR A 321 -21.42 7.17 23.84
N ALA A 322 -22.35 7.12 24.80
CA ALA A 322 -22.05 7.37 26.21
C ALA A 322 -21.00 6.38 26.75
N ILE A 323 -21.17 5.08 26.50
CA ILE A 323 -20.21 4.06 26.93
C ILE A 323 -18.83 4.30 26.30
N SER A 324 -18.79 4.64 25.01
CA SER A 324 -17.55 4.93 24.30
C SER A 324 -16.85 6.19 24.84
N MET A 325 -17.60 7.19 25.29
CA MET A 325 -17.00 8.40 25.87
C MET A 325 -16.39 8.15 27.25
N ILE A 326 -16.95 7.20 28.01
CA ILE A 326 -16.53 6.94 29.39
C ILE A 326 -15.45 5.86 29.46
N TYR A 327 -15.56 4.83 28.63
CA TYR A 327 -14.81 3.57 28.79
C TYR A 327 -13.91 3.21 27.60
N ALA A 328 -13.83 4.02 26.54
CA ALA A 328 -12.95 3.72 25.42
C ALA A 328 -11.49 3.59 25.88
N ASP A 329 -10.87 2.48 25.49
CA ASP A 329 -9.46 2.20 25.76
C ASP A 329 -8.78 1.81 24.43
N PRO A 330 -7.90 2.67 23.88
CA PRO A 330 -7.22 2.40 22.61
C PRO A 330 -6.24 1.23 22.68
N THR A 331 -5.92 0.71 23.86
CA THR A 331 -5.05 -0.45 24.02
C THR A 331 -5.82 -1.77 23.96
N LYS A 332 -7.16 -1.73 24.09
CA LYS A 332 -8.01 -2.91 24.21
C LYS A 332 -8.38 -3.51 22.86
N GLU A 333 -8.38 -4.84 22.81
CA GLU A 333 -8.87 -5.61 21.66
C GLU A 333 -10.38 -5.41 21.47
N ALA A 334 -10.83 -5.42 20.22
CA ALA A 334 -12.20 -5.07 19.87
C ALA A 334 -13.24 -6.04 20.44
N SER A 335 -12.93 -7.34 20.45
CA SER A 335 -13.74 -8.36 21.10
C SER A 335 -13.88 -8.14 22.61
N ALA A 336 -12.80 -7.73 23.28
CA ALA A 336 -12.82 -7.45 24.71
C ALA A 336 -13.60 -6.18 25.05
N PHE A 337 -13.45 -5.11 24.27
CA PHE A 337 -14.25 -3.89 24.46
C PHE A 337 -15.74 -4.15 24.20
N LYS A 338 -16.07 -4.94 23.17
CA LYS A 338 -17.47 -5.31 22.88
C LYS A 338 -18.14 -6.01 24.07
N ALA A 339 -17.45 -6.97 24.70
CA ALA A 339 -17.98 -7.68 25.86
C ALA A 339 -18.25 -6.72 27.04
N ASP A 340 -17.33 -5.79 27.32
CA ASP A 340 -17.51 -4.77 28.35
C ASP A 340 -18.71 -3.86 28.05
N GLU A 341 -18.85 -3.42 26.80
CA GLU A 341 -19.98 -2.60 26.39
C GLU A 341 -21.31 -3.33 26.58
N GLU A 342 -21.40 -4.60 26.20
CA GLU A 342 -22.61 -5.41 26.40
C GLU A 342 -22.96 -5.55 27.89
N LEU A 343 -21.96 -5.76 28.75
CA LEU A 343 -22.16 -5.75 30.21
C LEU A 343 -22.67 -4.41 30.72
N LYS A 344 -22.13 -3.29 30.21
CA LYS A 344 -22.57 -1.94 30.60
C LYS A 344 -23.96 -1.60 30.09
N LYS A 345 -24.35 -2.08 28.91
CA LYS A 345 -25.71 -1.95 28.39
C LYS A 345 -26.73 -2.69 29.26
N ALA A 346 -26.34 -3.80 29.88
CA ALA A 346 -27.20 -4.58 30.78
C ALA A 346 -27.22 -4.06 32.23
N ASP A 347 -26.29 -3.17 32.62
CA ASP A 347 -26.19 -2.63 33.97
C ASP A 347 -27.24 -1.55 34.24
N ALA A 348 -28.27 -1.91 35.02
CA ALA A 348 -29.37 -1.01 35.38
C ALA A 348 -28.93 0.24 36.17
N ASN A 349 -27.75 0.23 36.81
CA ASN A 349 -27.23 1.41 37.48
C ASN A 349 -26.55 2.36 36.49
N PHE A 350 -26.01 1.84 35.37
CA PHE A 350 -25.47 2.67 34.31
C PHE A 350 -26.57 3.31 33.45
N GLN A 351 -27.73 2.64 33.35
CA GLN A 351 -28.90 3.16 32.61
C GLN A 351 -29.67 4.28 33.33
N LYS A 352 -29.40 4.52 34.61
CA LYS A 352 -30.06 5.54 35.44
C LYS A 352 -29.16 6.76 35.60
#